data_AF-A0A6N2RGZ0-F1
#
_entry.id   AF-A0A6N2RGZ0-F1
#
_cell.length_a   1.000
_cell.length_b   1.000
_cell.length_c   1.000
_cell.angle_alpha   90.00
_cell.angle_beta   90.00
_cell.angle_gamma   90.00
#
_symmetry.space_group_name_H-M   'P 1'
#
loop_
_entity.id
_entity.type
_entity.pdbx_description
1 polymer ?
#
loop_
_entity_poly.entity_id
_entity_poly.type
_entity_poly.pdbx_seq_one_letter_code
_entity_poly.pdbx_strand_id
1 'polypeptide(L)'
;MPIILMVFMASVYIIFYFHDKNILSGAAYETAVVGSERKSYKKEELEAYFRRRIKGKLIVFSNVKENIEVEREKITVTCSAKKRRMKIKVSASVKQTEPETYIRNVRKIKK
;
A
#
# COMPACT_ATOMS: atom_id res chain seq x y z
N MET A 1 -27.47 -16.66 -25.36
CA MET A 1 -27.06 -15.26 -25.57
C MET A 1 -27.04 -14.39 -24.29
N PRO A 2 -28.09 -14.31 -23.44
CA PRO A 2 -28.06 -13.45 -22.25
C PRO A 2 -27.07 -13.92 -21.15
N ILE A 3 -26.89 -15.23 -21.00
CA ILE A 3 -25.98 -15.81 -19.99
C ILE A 3 -24.51 -15.54 -20.35
N ILE A 4 -24.15 -15.66 -21.64
CA ILE A 4 -22.78 -15.43 -22.11
C ILE A 4 -22.36 -13.98 -21.84
N LEU A 5 -23.24 -13.02 -22.12
CA LEU A 5 -22.97 -11.61 -21.85
C LEU A 5 -22.85 -11.33 -20.34
N MET A 6 -23.68 -11.96 -19.51
CA MET A 6 -23.60 -11.84 -18.05
C MET A 6 -22.27 -12.39 -17.51
N VAL A 7 -21.87 -13.59 -17.95
CA VAL A 7 -20.58 -14.21 -17.57
C VAL A 7 -19.42 -13.33 -18.01
N PHE A 8 -19.46 -12.80 -19.24
CA PHE A 8 -18.43 -11.92 -19.75
C PHE A 8 -18.28 -10.65 -18.90
N MET A 9 -19.39 -9.96 -18.59
CA MET A 9 -19.35 -8.80 -17.70
C MET A 9 -18.84 -9.13 -16.30
N ALA A 10 -19.28 -10.25 -15.72
CA ALA A 10 -18.80 -10.69 -14.41
C ALA A 10 -17.28 -10.91 -14.41
N SER A 11 -16.74 -11.56 -15.44
CA SER A 11 -15.30 -11.75 -15.62
C SER A 11 -14.54 -10.43 -15.69
N VAL A 12 -15.02 -9.46 -16.47
CA VAL A 12 -14.40 -8.12 -16.57
C VAL A 12 -14.39 -7.41 -15.21
N TYR A 13 -15.49 -7.45 -14.47
CA TYR A 13 -15.55 -6.86 -13.13
C TYR A 13 -14.58 -7.51 -12.14
N ILE A 14 -14.42 -8.83 -12.20
CA ILE A 14 -13.47 -9.57 -11.35
C ILE A 14 -12.03 -9.14 -11.69
N ILE A 15 -11.69 -9.04 -12.97
CA ILE A 15 -10.36 -8.60 -13.40
C ILE A 15 -10.08 -7.18 -12.89
N PHE A 16 -11.01 -6.24 -13.05
CA PHE A 16 -10.83 -4.88 -12.56
C PHE A 16 -10.75 -4.79 -11.04
N TYR A 17 -11.47 -5.65 -10.32
CA TYR A 17 -11.35 -5.75 -8.87
C TYR A 17 -9.93 -6.16 -8.44
N PHE A 18 -9.35 -7.18 -9.08
CA PHE A 18 -7.99 -7.63 -8.77
C PHE A 18 -6.93 -6.65 -9.26
N HIS A 19 -7.16 -5.98 -10.38
CA HIS A 19 -6.31 -4.88 -10.85
C HIS A 19 -6.16 -3.80 -9.77
N ASP A 20 -7.28 -3.24 -9.29
CA ASP A 20 -7.26 -2.21 -8.26
C ASP A 20 -6.66 -2.72 -6.94
N LYS A 21 -6.95 -3.98 -6.55
CA LYS A 21 -6.33 -4.62 -5.38
C LYS A 21 -4.80 -4.67 -5.48
N ASN A 22 -4.27 -4.98 -6.66
CA ASN A 22 -2.82 -5.08 -6.89
C ASN A 22 -2.16 -3.71 -6.87
N ILE A 23 -2.78 -2.70 -7.48
CA ILE A 23 -2.30 -1.31 -7.42
C ILE A 23 -2.25 -0.81 -5.97
N LEU A 24 -3.31 -1.05 -5.19
CA LEU A 24 -3.36 -0.66 -3.77
C LEU A 24 -2.33 -1.40 -2.92
N SER A 25 -2.13 -2.70 -3.17
CA SER A 25 -1.10 -3.50 -2.49
C SER A 25 0.31 -3.01 -2.78
N GLY A 26 0.60 -2.74 -4.05
CA GLY A 26 1.89 -2.17 -4.46
C GLY A 26 2.12 -0.80 -3.82
N ALA A 27 1.13 0.10 -3.89
CA ALA A 27 1.24 1.42 -3.29
C ALA A 27 1.41 1.38 -1.76
N ALA A 28 0.70 0.49 -1.07
CA ALA A 28 0.84 0.31 0.38
C ALA A 28 2.23 -0.20 0.75
N TYR A 29 2.74 -1.20 0.02
CA TYR A 29 4.08 -1.75 0.23
C TYR A 29 5.17 -0.71 -0.05
N GLU A 30 5.12 -0.03 -1.20
CA GLU A 30 6.08 1.02 -1.54
C GLU A 30 6.08 2.15 -0.50
N THR A 31 4.91 2.58 -0.04
CA THR A 31 4.82 3.64 0.98
C THR A 31 5.40 3.18 2.31
N ALA A 32 5.18 1.92 2.70
CA ALA A 32 5.76 1.35 3.92
C ALA A 32 7.29 1.25 3.83
N VAL A 33 7.83 0.83 2.68
CA VAL A 33 9.28 0.79 2.42
C VAL A 33 9.88 2.18 2.44
N VAL A 34 9.31 3.13 1.70
CA VAL A 34 9.78 4.52 1.67
C VAL A 34 9.78 5.13 3.07
N GLY A 35 8.73 4.88 3.86
CA GLY A 35 8.68 5.29 5.25
C GLY A 35 9.84 4.69 6.08
N SER A 36 10.21 3.44 5.81
CA SER A 36 11.18 2.68 6.62
C SER A 36 12.64 3.10 6.43
N GLU A 37 12.95 3.81 5.35
CA GLU A 37 14.32 4.21 4.97
C GLU A 37 14.83 5.45 5.71
N ARG A 38 13.95 6.31 6.23
CA ARG A 38 14.35 7.53 6.95
C ARG A 38 13.91 7.49 8.41
N LYS A 39 14.67 8.18 9.26
CA LYS A 39 14.42 8.26 10.71
C LYS A 39 13.08 8.92 11.06
N SER A 40 12.57 9.83 10.23
CA SER A 40 11.27 10.45 10.44
C SER A 40 10.68 10.97 9.14
N TYR A 41 9.50 10.46 8.78
CA TYR A 41 8.58 11.11 7.86
C TYR A 41 7.41 11.66 8.66
N LYS A 42 6.87 12.80 8.23
CA LYS A 42 5.56 13.24 8.67
C LYS A 42 4.49 12.32 8.07
N LYS A 43 3.45 12.01 8.84
CA LYS A 43 2.35 11.14 8.38
C LYS A 43 1.72 11.67 7.10
N GLU A 44 1.55 12.99 7.01
CA GLU A 44 0.94 13.70 5.89
C GLU A 44 1.77 13.56 4.59
N GLU A 45 3.10 13.48 4.70
CA GLU A 45 3.97 13.28 3.54
C GLU A 45 3.82 11.88 2.95
N LEU A 46 3.72 10.86 3.81
CA LEU A 46 3.47 9.48 3.38
C LEU A 46 2.06 9.30 2.82
N GLU A 47 1.07 9.98 3.39
CA GLU A 47 -0.30 9.99 2.85
C GLU A 47 -0.35 10.66 1.47
N ALA A 48 0.34 11.80 1.30
CA ALA A 48 0.47 12.46 0.01
C ALA A 48 1.21 11.59 -1.01
N TYR A 49 2.27 10.89 -0.59
CA TYR A 49 3.00 9.93 -1.42
C TYR A 49 2.09 8.78 -1.88
N PHE A 50 1.36 8.16 -0.96
CA PHE A 50 0.41 7.10 -1.27
C PHE A 50 -0.65 7.57 -2.27
N ARG A 51 -1.26 8.75 -2.03
CA ARG A 51 -2.26 9.35 -2.93
C ARG A 51 -1.71 9.61 -4.32
N ARG A 52 -0.49 10.12 -4.45
CA ARG A 52 0.19 10.30 -5.74
C ARG A 52 0.38 8.96 -6.45
N ARG A 53 0.72 7.90 -5.71
CA ARG A 53 0.99 6.59 -6.29
C ARG A 53 -0.26 5.92 -6.87
N ILE A 54 -1.44 6.15 -6.29
CA ILE A 54 -2.71 5.58 -6.77
C ILE A 54 -3.46 6.48 -7.77
N LYS A 55 -3.08 7.76 -7.89
CA LYS A 55 -3.77 8.75 -8.72
C LYS A 55 -3.84 8.29 -10.18
N GLY A 56 -5.06 8.21 -10.72
CA GLY A 56 -5.32 7.87 -12.12
C GLY A 56 -5.13 6.40 -12.49
N LYS A 57 -4.87 5.50 -11.52
CA LYS A 57 -4.62 4.08 -11.78
C LYS A 57 -5.79 3.16 -11.43
N LEU A 58 -6.75 3.62 -10.63
CA LEU A 58 -7.86 2.79 -10.18
C LEU A 58 -9.02 2.85 -11.18
N ILE A 59 -9.63 1.70 -11.48
CA ILE A 59 -10.72 1.56 -12.45
C ILE A 59 -12.07 1.46 -11.72
N VAL A 60 -12.12 0.64 -10.67
CA VAL A 60 -13.35 0.35 -9.92
C VAL A 60 -13.48 1.32 -8.76
N PHE A 61 -12.46 1.46 -7.93
CA PHE A 61 -12.55 2.18 -6.66
C PHE A 61 -12.14 3.65 -6.80
N SER A 62 -13.09 4.55 -6.63
CA SER A 62 -12.86 6.00 -6.73
C SER A 62 -12.47 6.66 -5.40
N ASN A 63 -12.88 6.07 -4.26
CA ASN A 63 -12.63 6.64 -2.95
C ASN A 63 -11.91 5.62 -2.06
N VAL A 64 -10.63 5.88 -1.82
CA VAL A 64 -9.74 5.06 -1.01
C VAL A 64 -9.51 5.80 0.30
N LYS A 65 -9.64 5.07 1.41
CA LYS A 65 -9.29 5.54 2.75
C LYS A 65 -7.98 4.88 3.17
N GLU A 66 -6.94 5.67 3.28
CA GLU A 66 -5.65 5.31 3.85
C GLU A 66 -5.58 5.61 5.34
N ASN A 67 -4.86 4.78 6.09
CA ASN A 67 -4.40 5.04 7.44
C ASN A 67 -2.95 4.59 7.53
N ILE A 68 -2.06 5.53 7.86
CA ILE A 68 -0.64 5.26 8.03
C ILE A 68 -0.30 5.38 9.51
N GLU A 69 0.27 4.31 10.05
CA GLU A 69 0.75 4.23 11.43
C GLU A 69 2.28 4.17 11.37
N VAL A 70 2.91 5.21 11.92
CA VAL A 70 4.36 5.34 12.00
C VAL A 70 4.76 5.11 13.45
N GLU A 71 5.28 3.92 13.74
CA GLU A 71 5.87 3.57 15.04
C GLU A 71 7.40 3.59 14.97
N ARG A 72 8.08 3.61 16.12
CA ARG A 72 9.56 3.68 16.21
C ARG A 72 10.30 2.51 15.57
N GLU A 73 9.64 1.36 15.42
CA GLU A 73 10.26 0.16 14.86
C GLU A 73 9.55 -0.35 13.62
N LYS A 74 8.34 0.12 13.33
CA LYS A 74 7.49 -0.46 12.30
C LYS A 74 6.60 0.60 11.68
N ILE A 75 6.48 0.54 10.36
CA ILE A 75 5.58 1.39 9.60
C ILE A 75 4.52 0.49 9.01
N THR A 76 3.26 0.82 9.28
CA THR A 76 2.10 0.08 8.82
C THR A 76 1.24 1.00 7.97
N VAL A 77 1.01 0.60 6.73
CA VAL A 77 0.14 1.31 5.79
C VAL A 77 -1.09 0.43 5.56
N THR A 78 -2.24 0.89 6.02
CA THR A 78 -3.52 0.24 5.77
C THR A 78 -4.31 1.09 4.80
N CYS A 79 -4.88 0.48 3.77
CA CYS A 79 -5.83 1.14 2.89
C CYS A 79 -7.11 0.31 2.73
N SER A 80 -8.22 1.00 2.60
CA SER A 80 -9.52 0.39 2.38
C SER A 80 -10.27 1.14 1.29
N ALA A 81 -10.98 0.39 0.45
CA ALA A 81 -11.77 0.95 -0.63
C ALA A 81 -13.11 0.20 -0.70
N LYS A 82 -14.19 0.94 -0.96
CA LYS A 82 -15.55 0.36 -1.04
C LYS A 82 -16.30 0.94 -2.22
N LYS A 83 -16.97 0.07 -2.98
CA LYS A 83 -17.92 0.46 -4.03
C LYS A 83 -19.06 -0.54 -4.08
N ARG A 84 -20.29 -0.07 -3.86
CA ARG A 84 -21.50 -0.91 -3.77
C ARG A 84 -21.28 -2.08 -2.79
N ARG A 85 -21.31 -3.32 -3.27
CA ARG A 85 -21.11 -4.57 -2.50
C ARG A 85 -19.63 -5.00 -2.43
N MET A 86 -18.73 -4.38 -3.19
CA MET A 86 -17.31 -4.74 -3.22
C MET A 86 -16.54 -3.94 -2.16
N LYS A 87 -15.68 -4.63 -1.41
CA LYS A 87 -14.75 -4.03 -0.45
C LYS A 87 -13.35 -4.60 -0.64
N ILE A 88 -12.34 -3.73 -0.54
CA ILE A 88 -10.94 -4.12 -0.46
C ILE A 88 -10.39 -3.55 0.84
N LYS A 89 -9.62 -4.37 1.55
CA LYS A 89 -8.74 -3.93 2.63
C LYS A 89 -7.36 -4.53 2.38
N VAL A 90 -6.35 -3.68 2.35
CA VAL A 90 -4.96 -4.09 2.17
C VAL A 90 -4.14 -3.44 3.26
N SER A 91 -3.18 -4.19 3.79
CA SER A 91 -2.23 -3.74 4.80
C SER A 91 -0.84 -4.20 4.42
N ALA A 92 0.12 -3.30 4.47
CA ALA A 92 1.53 -3.61 4.35
C ALA A 92 2.26 -3.06 5.58
N SER A 93 3.19 -3.83 6.11
CA SER A 93 4.04 -3.38 7.21
C SER A 93 5.49 -3.71 6.96
N VAL A 94 6.37 -2.78 7.29
CA VAL A 94 7.82 -2.92 7.14
C VAL A 94 8.51 -2.44 8.42
N LYS A 95 9.57 -3.15 8.84
CA LYS A 95 10.38 -2.75 9.99
C LYS A 95 11.23 -1.52 9.62
N GLN A 96 11.27 -0.51 10.48
CA GLN A 96 12.14 0.64 10.27
C GLN A 96 13.60 0.17 10.25
N THR A 97 14.33 0.61 9.22
CA THR A 97 15.73 0.25 9.07
C THR A 97 16.62 1.33 9.68
N GLU A 98 17.61 0.91 10.48
CA GLU A 98 18.69 1.78 10.95
C GLU A 98 20.03 1.33 10.38
N PRO A 99 20.29 1.56 9.08
CA PRO A 99 21.48 1.05 8.42
C PRO A 99 22.77 1.57 9.07
N GLU A 100 22.78 2.82 9.55
CA GLU A 100 23.94 3.41 10.21
C GLU A 100 24.28 2.73 11.54
N THR A 101 23.28 2.53 12.42
CA THR A 101 23.45 1.84 13.70
C THR A 101 23.95 0.41 13.47
N TYR A 102 23.35 -0.29 12.49
CA TYR A 102 23.76 -1.64 12.11
C TYR A 102 25.23 -1.70 11.67
N ILE A 103 25.64 -0.84 10.72
CA ILE A 103 27.03 -0.79 10.23
C ILE A 103 28.00 -0.43 11.36
N ARG A 104 27.67 0.53 12.22
CA ARG A 104 28.50 0.91 13.37
C ARG A 104 28.71 -0.27 14.34
N ASN A 105 27.68 -1.06 14.62
CA ASN A 105 27.77 -2.20 15.51
C ASN A 105 28.61 -3.34 14.92
N VAL A 106 28.44 -3.64 13.62
CA VAL A 106 29.28 -4.65 12.93
C VAL A 106 30.77 -4.27 12.96
N ARG A 107 31.09 -2.97 12.80
CA ARG A 107 32.48 -2.49 12.90
C ARG A 107 33.07 -2.63 14.31
N LYS A 108 32.26 -2.53 15.36
CA LYS A 108 32.71 -2.69 16.75
C LYS A 108 33.05 -4.15 17.10
N ILE A 109 32.34 -5.12 16.52
CA ILE A 109 32.56 -6.56 16.76
C ILE A 109 33.84 -7.08 16.08
N LYS A 110 34.29 -6.42 15.00
CA LYS A 110 35.53 -6.77 14.29
C LYS A 110 36.81 -6.19 14.92
N LYS A 111 36.70 -5.42 16.01
CA LYS A 111 37.83 -4.97 16.82
C LYS A 111 37.95 -5.84 18.05
#